data_AF-A0A8F5GTS4-F1
#
_entry.id   AF-A0A8F5GTS4-F1
#
_cell.length_a   1.000
_cell.length_b   1.000
_cell.length_c   1.000
_cell.angle_alpha   90.00
_cell.angle_beta   90.00
_cell.angle_gamma   90.00
#
_symmetry.space_group_name_H-M   'P 1'
#
loop_
_entity.id
_entity.type
_entity.pdbx_description
1 polymer ?
#
loop_
_entity_poly.entity_id
_entity_poly.type
_entity_poly.pdbx_seq_one_letter_code
_entity_poly.pdbx_strand_id
1 'polypeptide(L)'
;MKFGLLTTLGFSLLALSLLSINSPIHSYVSISNPYSIKIPNIAHVNARLLENNSNVTVYVKLVHNGNVENIVKLPYYLELTPGTWEFSIYNETFPITLTKVINATVVNKSNGIVYVYEYQKIEKYQEIVTTKNATYPIALEVTIYKVNILQYKTIAEILGVIIIFTDIILLAFRFVRDNHKL
;
A
#
# COMPACT_ATOMS: atom_id res chain seq x y z
N MET A 1 -19.54 -46.68 -3.90
CA MET A 1 -20.36 -45.56 -4.40
C MET A 1 -19.69 -44.99 -5.64
N LYS A 2 -20.34 -45.00 -6.81
CA LYS A 2 -19.87 -44.21 -7.95
C LYS A 2 -20.40 -42.79 -7.76
N PHE A 3 -19.52 -41.83 -7.49
CA PHE A 3 -19.91 -40.43 -7.52
C PHE A 3 -20.34 -40.07 -8.94
N GLY A 4 -21.43 -39.32 -9.06
CA GLY A 4 -21.86 -38.77 -10.34
C GLY A 4 -20.81 -37.77 -10.86
N LEU A 5 -20.79 -37.57 -12.17
CA LEU A 5 -19.89 -36.58 -12.79
C LEU A 5 -20.08 -35.19 -12.15
N LEU A 6 -21.33 -34.81 -11.85
CA LEU A 6 -21.67 -33.55 -11.22
C LEU A 6 -21.08 -33.43 -9.81
N THR A 7 -21.21 -34.45 -8.95
CA THR A 7 -20.54 -34.43 -7.63
C THR A 7 -19.03 -34.29 -7.75
N THR A 8 -18.37 -35.01 -8.68
CA THR A 8 -16.92 -34.85 -8.87
C THR A 8 -16.52 -33.45 -9.35
N LEU A 9 -17.30 -32.84 -10.25
CA LEU A 9 -17.06 -31.47 -10.72
C LEU A 9 -17.28 -30.46 -9.59
N GLY A 10 -18.35 -30.60 -8.82
CA GLY A 10 -18.66 -29.71 -7.71
C GLY A 10 -17.59 -29.75 -6.60
N PHE A 11 -17.13 -30.95 -6.21
CA PHE A 11 -16.03 -31.08 -5.26
C PHE A 11 -14.71 -30.53 -5.80
N SER A 12 -14.42 -30.72 -7.09
CA SER A 12 -13.22 -30.15 -7.72
C SER A 12 -13.24 -28.63 -7.70
N LEU A 13 -14.40 -28.03 -7.97
CA LEU A 13 -14.59 -26.57 -7.94
C LEU A 13 -14.39 -26.01 -6.52
N LEU A 14 -14.93 -26.69 -5.51
CA LEU A 14 -14.73 -26.34 -4.09
C LEU A 14 -13.28 -26.52 -3.65
N ALA A 15 -12.60 -27.58 -4.10
CA ALA A 15 -11.20 -27.77 -3.79
C ALA A 15 -10.36 -26.62 -4.38
N LEU A 16 -10.60 -26.26 -5.64
CA LEU A 16 -9.89 -25.16 -6.31
C LEU A 16 -10.17 -23.79 -5.68
N SER A 17 -11.36 -23.56 -5.11
CA SER A 17 -11.69 -22.31 -4.43
C SER A 17 -10.99 -22.15 -3.09
N LEU A 18 -10.64 -23.26 -2.44
CA LEU A 18 -9.91 -23.26 -1.16
C LEU A 18 -8.41 -23.10 -1.33
N LEU A 19 -7.86 -23.49 -2.48
CA LEU A 19 -6.42 -23.44 -2.74
C LEU A 19 -5.93 -22.00 -2.97
N SER A 20 -4.81 -21.69 -2.33
CA SER A 20 -4.05 -20.46 -2.54
C SER A 20 -2.55 -20.72 -2.42
N ILE A 21 -1.76 -19.92 -3.12
CA ILE A 21 -0.31 -19.90 -3.01
C ILE A 21 0.04 -18.85 -1.94
N ASN A 22 0.58 -19.33 -0.81
CA ASN A 22 0.94 -18.49 0.34
C ASN A 22 2.47 -18.39 0.46
N SER A 23 3.15 -18.05 -0.63
CA SER A 23 4.60 -17.82 -0.64
C SER A 23 4.83 -16.32 -0.79
N PRO A 24 5.41 -15.63 0.21
CA PRO A 24 5.64 -14.21 0.10
C PRO A 24 6.66 -13.93 -1.00
N ILE A 25 6.29 -13.03 -1.92
CA ILE A 25 7.19 -12.50 -2.95
C ILE A 25 7.43 -11.03 -2.63
N HIS A 26 8.69 -10.69 -2.41
CA HIS A 26 9.12 -9.32 -2.15
C HIS A 26 9.71 -8.70 -3.41
N SER A 27 9.35 -7.45 -3.67
CA SER A 27 9.91 -6.63 -4.74
C SER A 27 10.24 -5.26 -4.19
N TYR A 28 11.42 -4.75 -4.53
CA TYR A 28 11.89 -3.44 -4.11
C TYR A 28 12.10 -2.56 -5.33
N VAL A 29 11.51 -1.36 -5.32
CA VAL A 29 11.57 -0.40 -6.42
C VAL A 29 11.98 0.96 -5.87
N SER A 30 13.00 1.57 -6.48
CA SER A 30 13.36 2.96 -6.20
C SER A 30 12.51 3.89 -7.08
N ILE A 31 11.76 4.79 -6.47
CA ILE A 31 10.86 5.72 -7.15
C ILE A 31 11.51 7.11 -7.15
N SER A 32 11.98 7.53 -8.32
CA SER A 32 12.37 8.93 -8.62
C SER A 32 11.37 9.62 -9.55
N ASN A 33 10.60 8.84 -10.30
CA ASN A 33 9.54 9.27 -11.20
C ASN A 33 8.24 8.54 -10.83
N PRO A 34 7.06 9.02 -11.28
CA PRO A 34 5.80 8.30 -11.06
C PRO A 34 5.91 6.83 -11.45
N TYR A 35 5.62 5.94 -10.51
CA TYR A 35 5.68 4.50 -10.68
C TYR A 35 4.28 3.93 -10.59
N SER A 36 3.90 3.09 -11.56
CA SER A 36 2.59 2.43 -11.56
C SER A 36 2.72 0.91 -11.52
N ILE A 37 1.85 0.28 -10.74
CA ILE A 37 1.73 -1.17 -10.63
C ILE A 37 0.26 -1.57 -10.72
N LYS A 38 -0.01 -2.69 -11.41
CA LYS A 38 -1.35 -3.26 -11.50
C LYS A 38 -1.45 -4.48 -10.58
N ILE A 39 -2.38 -4.43 -9.65
CA ILE A 39 -2.67 -5.51 -8.71
C ILE A 39 -3.84 -6.34 -9.25
N PRO A 40 -3.64 -7.64 -9.53
CA PRO A 40 -4.71 -8.49 -10.00
C PRO A 40 -5.67 -8.87 -8.87
N ASN A 41 -6.93 -9.14 -9.20
CA ASN A 41 -7.98 -9.51 -8.24
C ASN A 41 -7.68 -10.77 -7.39
N ILE A 42 -6.73 -11.60 -7.84
CA ILE A 42 -6.33 -12.82 -7.13
C ILE A 42 -5.22 -12.59 -6.11
N ALA A 43 -4.50 -11.46 -6.17
CA ALA A 43 -3.33 -11.23 -5.34
C ALA A 43 -3.68 -10.35 -4.14
N HIS A 44 -3.14 -10.72 -3.00
CA HIS A 44 -3.16 -9.92 -1.80
C HIS A 44 -1.77 -9.32 -1.59
N VAL A 45 -1.70 -8.00 -1.60
CA VAL A 45 -0.45 -7.27 -1.73
C VAL A 45 -0.37 -6.16 -0.70
N ASN A 46 0.76 -6.10 0.00
CA ASN A 46 1.08 -5.01 0.90
C ASN A 46 2.20 -4.17 0.30
N ALA A 47 2.15 -2.87 0.50
CA ALA A 47 3.16 -1.92 0.09
C ALA A 47 3.70 -1.17 1.31
N ARG A 48 5.02 -0.95 1.31
CA ARG A 48 5.70 -0.13 2.29
C ARG A 48 6.55 0.90 1.56
N LEU A 49 6.31 2.16 1.86
CA LEU A 49 7.06 3.29 1.34
C LEU A 49 8.05 3.73 2.42
N LEU A 50 9.31 3.86 2.04
CA LEU A 50 10.42 4.16 2.92
C LEU A 50 11.20 5.37 2.39
N GLU A 51 11.62 6.23 3.30
CA GLU A 51 12.58 7.28 2.98
C GLU A 51 13.95 6.67 2.73
N ASN A 52 14.67 7.16 1.73
CA ASN A 52 16.10 6.90 1.64
C ASN A 52 16.81 7.74 2.69
N ASN A 53 17.77 7.12 3.39
CA ASN A 53 18.47 7.66 4.56
C ASN A 53 19.02 9.09 4.30
N SER A 54 18.21 10.10 4.61
CA SER A 54 18.43 11.51 4.33
C SER A 54 17.69 12.35 5.37
N ASN A 55 18.12 13.60 5.59
CA ASN A 55 17.43 14.54 6.49
C ASN A 55 16.21 15.21 5.80
N VAL A 56 15.62 14.53 4.82
CA VAL A 56 14.53 15.03 3.99
C VAL A 56 13.28 14.25 4.32
N THR A 57 12.24 14.94 4.73
CA THR A 57 10.91 14.35 4.87
C THR A 57 10.22 14.37 3.51
N VAL A 58 9.78 13.21 3.03
CA VAL A 58 9.12 13.10 1.71
C VAL A 58 7.63 12.79 1.90
N TYR A 59 6.78 13.46 1.10
CA TYR A 59 5.38 13.12 0.98
C TYR A 59 5.10 12.49 -0.38
N VAL A 60 4.30 11.42 -0.38
CA VAL A 60 3.97 10.64 -1.56
C VAL A 60 2.49 10.75 -1.85
N LYS A 61 2.15 11.08 -3.08
CA LYS A 61 0.80 11.02 -3.61
C LYS A 61 0.50 9.60 -4.09
N LEU A 62 -0.58 9.04 -3.60
CA LEU A 62 -1.12 7.72 -3.93
C LEU A 62 -2.36 7.90 -4.80
N VAL A 63 -2.39 7.22 -5.94
CA VAL A 63 -3.53 7.22 -6.87
C VAL A 63 -3.98 5.80 -7.11
N HIS A 64 -5.27 5.53 -6.95
CA HIS A 64 -5.89 4.25 -7.29
C HIS A 64 -6.92 4.43 -8.38
N ASN A 65 -6.75 3.70 -9.49
CA ASN A 65 -7.61 3.76 -10.67
C ASN A 65 -7.90 5.19 -11.18
N GLY A 66 -6.89 6.07 -11.12
CA GLY A 66 -6.97 7.46 -11.57
C GLY A 66 -7.48 8.46 -10.52
N ASN A 67 -7.97 7.99 -9.37
CA ASN A 67 -8.41 8.85 -8.28
C ASN A 67 -7.31 9.04 -7.24
N VAL A 68 -7.12 10.27 -6.77
CA VAL A 68 -6.19 10.54 -5.67
C VAL A 68 -6.79 9.98 -4.39
N GLU A 69 -6.17 8.92 -3.87
CA GLU A 69 -6.56 8.29 -2.61
C GLU A 69 -6.05 9.12 -1.44
N ASN A 70 -4.74 9.42 -1.42
CA ASN A 70 -4.12 10.09 -0.29
C ASN A 70 -2.78 10.75 -0.64
N ILE A 71 -2.33 11.68 0.20
CA ILE A 71 -0.97 12.21 0.24
C ILE A 71 -0.39 11.88 1.61
N VAL A 72 0.64 11.04 1.64
CA VAL A 72 1.14 10.43 2.88
C VAL A 72 2.57 10.85 3.17
N LYS A 73 2.87 11.11 4.44
CA LYS A 73 4.25 11.30 4.92
C LYS A 73 4.92 9.94 5.08
N LEU A 74 6.19 9.83 4.69
CA LEU A 74 6.97 8.60 4.87
C LEU A 74 7.58 8.46 6.28
N PRO A 75 7.88 7.22 6.73
CA PRO A 75 7.51 5.94 6.11
C PRO A 75 6.01 5.66 6.22
N TYR A 76 5.45 4.95 5.24
CA TYR A 76 4.02 4.64 5.19
C TYR A 76 3.78 3.19 4.76
N TYR A 77 2.74 2.56 5.30
CA TYR A 77 2.35 1.18 5.00
C TYR A 77 0.89 1.14 4.57
N LEU A 78 0.60 0.36 3.53
CA LEU A 78 -0.76 0.16 3.04
C LEU A 78 -0.97 -1.22 2.42
N GLU A 79 -2.19 -1.72 2.51
CA GLU A 79 -2.65 -2.86 1.72
C GLU A 79 -3.18 -2.35 0.37
N LEU A 80 -2.72 -2.96 -0.72
CA LEU A 80 -3.11 -2.57 -2.07
C LEU A 80 -4.33 -3.39 -2.52
N THR A 81 -5.43 -2.69 -2.75
CA THR A 81 -6.62 -3.28 -3.35
C THR A 81 -6.40 -3.53 -4.85
N PRO A 82 -7.17 -4.45 -5.47
CA PRO A 82 -7.04 -4.72 -6.89
C PRO A 82 -7.28 -3.47 -7.76
N GLY A 83 -6.55 -3.39 -8.88
CA GLY A 83 -6.58 -2.24 -9.78
C GLY A 83 -5.19 -1.66 -10.03
N THR A 84 -5.17 -0.47 -10.62
CA THR A 84 -3.93 0.24 -10.94
C THR A 84 -3.60 1.22 -9.82
N TRP A 85 -2.43 1.06 -9.23
CA TRP A 85 -1.86 2.00 -8.27
C TRP A 85 -0.77 2.82 -8.94
N GLU A 86 -0.68 4.10 -8.60
CA GLU A 86 0.41 4.99 -8.98
C GLU A 86 0.96 5.71 -7.74
N PHE A 87 2.28 5.72 -7.65
CA PHE A 87 3.05 6.32 -6.57
C PHE A 87 3.91 7.43 -7.15
N SER A 88 3.76 8.65 -6.63
CA SER A 88 4.54 9.81 -7.10
C SER A 88 4.95 10.68 -5.91
N ILE A 89 6.16 11.23 -5.97
CA ILE A 89 6.61 12.20 -4.96
C ILE A 89 5.81 13.49 -5.14
N TYR A 90 5.17 13.94 -4.07
CA TYR A 90 4.34 15.15 -4.08
C TYR A 90 5.16 16.39 -3.71
N ASN A 91 5.86 16.32 -2.58
CA ASN A 91 6.80 17.34 -2.14
C ASN A 91 7.82 16.74 -1.16
N GLU A 92 8.90 17.49 -0.97
CA GLU A 92 9.97 17.20 -0.03
C GLU A 92 10.13 18.39 0.91
N THR A 93 10.38 18.11 2.19
CA THR A 93 10.65 19.14 3.19
C THR A 93 11.97 18.87 3.90
N PHE A 94 12.80 19.91 4.02
CA PHE A 94 14.09 19.82 4.69
C PHE A 94 14.47 21.12 5.40
N PRO A 95 15.20 21.05 6.52
CA PRO A 95 15.68 22.23 7.21
C PRO A 95 16.91 22.81 6.48
N ILE A 96 16.94 24.13 6.28
CA ILE A 96 18.14 24.87 5.90
C ILE A 96 18.60 25.75 7.07
N THR A 97 19.91 25.97 7.18
CA THR A 97 20.46 26.90 8.17
C THR A 97 20.74 28.23 7.49
N LEU A 98 20.11 29.29 7.99
CA LEU A 98 20.32 30.65 7.53
C LEU A 98 21.01 31.48 8.61
N THR A 99 21.69 32.52 8.17
CA THR A 99 22.39 33.47 9.04
C THR A 99 21.79 34.85 8.86
N LYS A 100 21.39 35.48 9.96
CA LYS A 100 20.98 36.88 10.00
C LYS A 100 21.99 37.69 10.81
N VAL A 101 22.33 38.87 10.29
CA VAL A 101 23.10 39.86 11.05
C VAL A 101 22.10 40.72 11.82
N ILE A 102 22.24 40.77 13.14
CA ILE A 102 21.44 41.60 14.02
C ILE A 102 22.35 42.58 14.76
N ASN A 103 21.86 43.79 14.97
CA ASN A 103 22.54 44.77 15.82
C ASN A 103 22.19 44.45 17.28
N ALA A 104 23.21 44.23 18.10
CA ALA A 104 23.07 43.99 19.52
C ALA A 104 23.62 45.20 20.29
N THR A 105 22.80 45.72 21.19
CA THR A 105 23.19 46.81 22.10
C THR A 105 23.45 46.22 23.47
N VAL A 106 24.66 46.39 24.00
CA VAL A 106 25.00 46.03 25.37
C VAL A 106 25.12 47.31 26.18
N VAL A 107 24.31 47.40 27.23
CA VAL A 107 24.35 48.49 28.20
C VAL A 107 25.06 47.97 29.45
N ASN A 108 26.22 48.54 29.77
CA ASN A 108 26.96 48.22 30.97
C ASN A 108 27.03 49.43 31.89
N LYS A 109 26.79 49.24 33.19
CA LYS A 109 26.83 50.33 34.19
C LYS A 109 27.95 50.06 35.19
N SER A 110 28.87 51.02 35.30
CA SER A 110 29.94 50.99 36.30
C SER A 110 30.16 52.39 36.86
N ASN A 111 30.22 52.52 38.19
CA ASN A 111 30.47 53.77 38.92
C ASN A 111 29.66 54.99 38.44
N GLY A 112 28.36 54.80 38.17
CA GLY A 112 27.46 55.88 37.74
C GLY A 112 27.60 56.30 36.27
N ILE A 113 28.52 55.71 35.51
CA ILE A 113 28.70 55.92 34.07
C ILE A 113 28.02 54.78 33.31
N VAL A 114 27.24 55.14 32.27
CA VAL A 114 26.58 54.19 31.37
C VAL A 114 27.41 54.06 30.10
N TYR A 115 27.89 52.86 29.82
CA TYR A 115 28.56 52.53 28.57
C TYR A 115 27.58 51.77 27.67
N VAL A 116 27.41 52.27 26.45
CA VAL A 116 26.55 51.65 25.41
C VAL A 116 27.45 51.20 24.27
N TYR A 117 27.47 49.90 24.01
CA TYR A 117 28.22 49.32 22.90
C TYR A 117 27.24 48.72 21.90
N GLU A 118 27.37 49.09 20.63
CA GLU A 118 26.67 48.46 19.52
C GLU A 118 27.66 47.58 18.76
N TYR A 119 27.30 46.32 18.54
CA TYR A 119 28.05 45.42 17.68
C TYR A 119 27.11 44.57 16.84
N GLN A 120 27.64 44.08 15.72
CA GLN A 120 26.94 43.15 14.86
C GLN A 120 27.12 41.73 15.40
N LYS A 121 26.01 41.06 15.67
CA LYS A 121 25.98 39.65 16.05
C LYS A 121 25.41 38.85 14.88
N ILE A 122 26.05 37.72 14.58
CA ILE A 122 25.51 36.74 13.64
C ILE A 122 24.66 35.74 14.41
N GLU A 123 23.40 35.62 14.04
CA GLU A 123 22.47 34.64 14.59
C GLU A 123 22.15 33.58 13.52
N LYS A 124 22.26 32.31 13.91
CA LYS A 124 21.87 31.17 13.06
C LYS A 124 20.46 30.75 13.42
N TYR A 125 19.61 30.59 12.43
CA TYR A 125 18.27 30.02 12.60
C TYR A 125 18.00 28.96 11.53
N GLN A 126 17.05 28.06 11.84
CA GLN A 126 16.62 27.03 10.91
C GLN A 126 15.31 27.45 10.25
N GLU A 127 15.23 27.26 8.93
CA GLU A 127 14.00 27.44 8.16
C GLU A 127 13.64 26.12 7.48
N ILE A 128 12.36 25.76 7.47
CA ILE A 128 11.87 24.56 6.78
C ILE A 128 11.50 24.96 5.35
N VAL A 129 12.21 24.41 4.38
CA VAL A 129 11.92 24.60 2.96
C VAL A 129 11.07 23.44 2.47
N THR A 130 10.04 23.76 1.69
CA THR A 130 9.22 22.78 0.97
C THR A 130 9.46 22.93 -0.53
N THR A 131 9.88 21.85 -1.20
CA THR A 131 10.06 21.82 -2.66
C THR A 131 9.13 20.78 -3.29
N LYS A 132 8.64 21.08 -4.49
CA LYS A 132 7.92 20.10 -5.33
C LYS A 132 8.86 19.34 -6.28
N ASN A 133 10.13 19.73 -6.32
CA ASN A 133 11.11 19.11 -7.19
C ASN A 133 11.65 17.85 -6.51
N ALA A 134 11.23 16.69 -7.00
CA ALA A 134 11.62 15.39 -6.45
C ALA A 134 13.10 15.12 -6.75
N THR A 135 13.96 15.32 -5.75
CA THR A 135 15.40 15.13 -5.86
C THR A 135 15.86 13.87 -5.15
N TYR A 136 15.12 13.45 -4.11
CA TYR A 136 15.45 12.28 -3.30
C TYR A 136 14.53 11.11 -3.68
N PRO A 137 15.07 10.03 -4.27
CA PRO A 137 14.25 8.86 -4.55
C PRO A 137 13.76 8.23 -3.25
N ILE A 138 12.60 7.59 -3.31
CA ILE A 138 12.03 6.82 -2.21
C ILE A 138 12.06 5.33 -2.54
N ALA A 139 12.06 4.45 -1.53
CA ALA A 139 11.98 3.02 -1.73
C ALA A 139 10.53 2.53 -1.53
N LEU A 140 10.01 1.79 -2.51
CA LEU A 140 8.76 1.05 -2.43
C LEU A 140 9.08 -0.44 -2.32
N GLU A 141 8.67 -1.04 -1.21
CA GLU A 141 8.68 -2.48 -0.98
C GLU A 141 7.26 -3.01 -1.20
N VAL A 142 7.09 -3.88 -2.18
CA VAL A 142 5.83 -4.57 -2.48
C VAL A 142 5.97 -6.03 -2.05
N THR A 143 5.05 -6.50 -1.22
CA THR A 143 5.00 -7.88 -0.74
C THR A 143 3.68 -8.52 -1.15
N ILE A 144 3.75 -9.51 -2.03
CA ILE A 144 2.60 -10.37 -2.37
C ILE A 144 2.60 -11.52 -1.37
N TYR A 145 1.68 -11.53 -0.41
CA TYR A 145 1.67 -12.54 0.66
C TYR A 145 0.76 -13.74 0.36
N LYS A 146 -0.20 -13.57 -0.56
CA LYS A 146 -1.12 -14.62 -0.96
C LYS A 146 -1.63 -14.39 -2.37
N VAL A 147 -1.77 -15.47 -3.14
CA VAL A 147 -2.42 -15.48 -4.46
C VAL A 147 -3.45 -16.60 -4.50
N ASN A 148 -4.71 -16.25 -4.77
CA ASN A 148 -5.78 -17.23 -4.95
C ASN A 148 -5.67 -17.88 -6.33
N ILE A 149 -6.00 -19.17 -6.44
CA ILE A 149 -6.02 -19.87 -7.74
C ILE A 149 -7.18 -19.37 -8.61
N LEU A 150 -8.32 -19.07 -7.98
CA LEU A 150 -9.52 -18.58 -8.66
C LEU A 150 -9.74 -17.10 -8.40
N GLN A 151 -9.95 -16.34 -9.48
CA GLN A 151 -10.36 -14.94 -9.42
C GLN A 151 -11.71 -14.76 -8.74
N TYR A 152 -12.66 -15.64 -9.03
CA TYR A 152 -14.02 -15.57 -8.50
C TYR A 152 -14.24 -16.69 -7.49
N LYS A 153 -13.43 -16.71 -6.43
CA LYS A 153 -13.48 -17.73 -5.37
C LYS A 153 -14.90 -17.98 -4.87
N THR A 154 -15.61 -16.91 -4.47
CA THR A 154 -16.98 -17.02 -3.93
C THR A 154 -17.97 -17.58 -4.94
N ILE A 155 -17.85 -17.20 -6.21
CA ILE A 155 -18.72 -17.72 -7.28
C ILE A 155 -18.46 -19.21 -7.50
N ALA A 156 -17.19 -19.62 -7.52
CA ALA A 156 -16.80 -21.02 -7.63
C ALA A 156 -17.31 -21.84 -6.43
N GLU A 157 -17.29 -21.29 -5.21
CA GLU A 157 -17.86 -21.96 -4.04
C GLU A 157 -19.37 -22.19 -4.21
N ILE A 158 -20.11 -21.14 -4.58
CA ILE A 158 -21.56 -21.20 -4.78
C ILE A 158 -21.91 -22.21 -5.87
N LEU A 159 -21.24 -22.14 -7.03
CA LEU A 159 -21.48 -23.06 -8.14
C LEU A 159 -21.15 -24.50 -7.74
N GLY A 160 -20.05 -24.73 -7.01
CA GLY A 160 -19.66 -26.06 -6.55
C GLY A 160 -20.73 -26.69 -5.67
N VAL A 161 -21.29 -25.90 -4.73
CA VAL A 161 -22.40 -26.34 -3.87
C VAL A 161 -23.66 -26.64 -4.68
N ILE A 162 -24.08 -25.75 -5.58
CA ILE A 162 -25.29 -25.93 -6.41
C ILE A 162 -25.20 -27.21 -7.25
N ILE A 163 -24.04 -27.47 -7.86
CA ILE A 163 -23.81 -28.65 -8.69
C ILE A 163 -23.94 -29.93 -7.86
N ILE A 164 -23.36 -29.97 -6.66
CA ILE A 164 -23.48 -31.12 -5.74
C ILE A 164 -24.94 -31.35 -5.36
N PHE A 165 -25.67 -30.29 -4.97
CA PHE A 165 -27.08 -30.39 -4.62
C PHE A 165 -27.94 -30.91 -5.78
N THR A 166 -27.67 -30.46 -6.99
CA THR A 166 -28.40 -30.90 -8.18
C THR A 166 -28.17 -32.39 -8.45
N ASP A 167 -26.94 -32.88 -8.30
CA ASP A 167 -26.64 -34.32 -8.44
C ASP A 167 -27.37 -35.16 -7.39
N ILE A 168 -27.42 -34.69 -6.13
CA ILE A 168 -28.15 -35.37 -5.05
C ILE A 168 -29.65 -35.47 -5.37
N ILE A 169 -30.26 -34.38 -5.86
CA ILE A 169 -31.67 -34.35 -6.25
C ILE A 169 -31.93 -35.33 -7.41
N LEU A 170 -31.08 -35.31 -8.44
CA LEU A 170 -31.19 -36.23 -9.59
C LEU A 170 -31.07 -37.69 -9.15
N LEU A 171 -30.16 -37.98 -8.22
CA LEU A 171 -29.97 -39.33 -7.68
C LEU A 171 -31.20 -39.78 -6.86
N ALA A 172 -31.80 -38.89 -6.07
CA ALA A 172 -33.04 -39.16 -5.35
C ALA A 172 -34.21 -39.44 -6.29
N PHE A 173 -34.41 -38.62 -7.34
CA PHE A 173 -35.43 -38.86 -8.36
C PHE A 173 -35.23 -40.18 -9.09
N ARG A 174 -33.99 -40.52 -9.45
CA ARG A 174 -33.66 -41.80 -10.08
C ARG A 174 -34.01 -42.98 -9.17
N PHE A 175 -33.68 -42.88 -7.88
CA PHE A 175 -33.99 -43.91 -6.90
C PHE A 175 -35.50 -44.13 -6.75
N VAL A 176 -36.29 -43.04 -6.65
CA VAL A 176 -37.76 -43.11 -6.59
C VAL A 176 -38.33 -43.75 -7.86
N ARG A 177 -37.86 -43.32 -9.04
CA ARG A 177 -38.32 -43.88 -10.32
C ARG A 177 -38.00 -45.36 -10.47
N ASP A 178 -36.79 -45.77 -10.09
CA ASP A 178 -36.34 -47.15 -10.27
C ASP A 178 -37.05 -48.10 -9.27
N ASN A 179 -37.48 -47.61 -8.09
CA ASN A 179 -38.30 -48.36 -7.13
C ASN A 179 -39.80 -48.42 -7.47
N HIS A 180 -40.36 -47.45 -8.21
CA HIS A 180 -41.75 -47.48 -8.69
C HIS A 180 -41.96 -48.32 -9.96
N LYS A 181 -40.91 -48.93 -10.50
CA LYS A 181 -40.95 -49.84 -11.66
C LYS A 181 -40.93 -51.33 -11.30
N LEU A 182 -41.09 -51.66 -10.01
CA LEU A 182 -41.31 -53.00 -9.47
C LEU A 182 -42.79 -53.16 -9.09
#